data_AF-A0A1G5UWN6-F1
#
_entry.id   AF-A0A1G5UWN6-F1
#
_cell.length_a   1.000
_cell.length_b   1.000
_cell.length_c   1.000
_cell.angle_alpha   90.00
_cell.angle_beta   90.00
_cell.angle_gamma   90.00
#
_symmetry.space_group_name_H-M   'P 1'
#
loop_
_entity.id
_entity.type
_entity.pdbx_description
1 polymer ?
#
loop_
_entity_poly.entity_id
_entity_poly.type
_entity_poly.pdbx_seq_one_letter_code
_entity_poly.pdbx_strand_id
1 'polypeptide(L)'
;MDDTIKLTSVSVIVGIIVGVISGLFTIGALGFKNDMVGLLLAIIAVYALSKTTNKIVNEELDRSQKIWDWFFPFFFSWIIVWVLIANYM
;
A
#
# COMPACT_ATOMS: atom_id res chain seq x y z
N MET A 1 -5.10 18.27 11.01
CA MET A 1 -5.02 17.86 9.59
C MET A 1 -6.32 17.15 9.29
N ASP A 2 -6.96 17.43 8.15
CA ASP A 2 -8.21 16.78 7.75
C ASP A 2 -8.08 15.25 7.74
N ASP A 3 -9.11 14.54 8.18
CA ASP A 3 -9.05 13.07 8.37
C ASP A 3 -8.81 12.36 7.03
N THR A 4 -9.38 12.90 5.93
CA THR A 4 -9.15 12.46 4.55
C THR A 4 -7.68 12.58 4.15
N ILE A 5 -7.06 13.74 4.41
CA ILE A 5 -5.65 13.98 4.10
C ILE A 5 -4.75 13.03 4.91
N LYS A 6 -5.09 12.80 6.18
CA LYS A 6 -4.35 11.91 7.08
C LYS A 6 -4.42 10.46 6.60
N LEU A 7 -5.62 10.00 6.25
CA LEU A 7 -5.84 8.66 5.72
C LEU A 7 -5.10 8.44 4.40
N THR A 8 -5.20 9.39 3.47
CA THR A 8 -4.51 9.35 2.18
C THR A 8 -3.00 9.30 2.38
N SER A 9 -2.46 10.17 3.23
CA SER A 9 -1.01 10.25 3.50
C SER A 9 -0.46 8.94 4.07
N VAL A 10 -1.15 8.35 5.06
CA VAL A 10 -0.76 7.05 5.64
C VAL A 10 -0.82 5.97 4.58
N SER A 11 -1.85 5.97 3.74
CA SER A 11 -2.03 4.95 2.70
C SER A 11 -0.94 4.99 1.63
N VAL A 12 -0.52 6.20 1.24
CA VAL A 12 0.61 6.40 0.32
C VAL A 12 1.92 5.92 0.95
N ILE A 13 2.20 6.29 2.21
CA ILE A 13 3.44 5.86 2.89
C ILE A 13 3.50 4.34 2.97
N VAL A 14 2.41 3.69 3.38
CA VAL A 14 2.36 2.24 3.47
C VAL A 14 2.47 1.59 2.09
N GLY A 15 1.81 2.15 1.06
CA GLY A 15 1.93 1.67 -0.31
C GLY A 15 3.36 1.73 -0.83
N ILE A 16 4.09 2.82 -0.59
CA ILE A 16 5.50 2.95 -0.94
C ILE A 16 6.35 1.87 -0.24
N ILE A 17 6.22 1.73 1.09
CA ILE A 17 6.99 0.74 1.85
C ILE A 17 6.75 -0.67 1.32
N VAL A 18 5.49 -1.03 1.11
CA VAL A 18 5.09 -2.35 0.60
C VAL A 18 5.58 -2.54 -0.84
N GLY A 19 5.58 -1.49 -1.65
CA GLY A 19 6.08 -1.51 -3.03
C GLY A 19 7.58 -1.77 -3.08
N VAL A 20 8.34 -1.14 -2.18
CA VAL A 20 9.77 -1.39 -2.02
C VAL A 20 10.01 -2.85 -1.68
N ILE A 21 9.34 -3.38 -0.65
CA ILE A 21 9.52 -4.75 -0.21
C ILE A 21 9.13 -5.74 -1.33
N SER A 22 8.03 -5.48 -2.03
CA SER A 22 7.58 -6.30 -3.16
C SER A 22 8.63 -6.33 -4.28
N GLY A 23 9.19 -5.16 -4.63
CA GLY A 23 10.26 -5.04 -5.60
C GLY A 23 11.52 -5.79 -5.20
N LEU A 24 11.94 -5.69 -3.93
CA LEU A 24 13.11 -6.40 -3.40
C LEU A 24 12.97 -7.94 -3.52
N PHE A 25 11.77 -8.48 -3.30
CA PHE A 25 11.49 -9.91 -3.53
C PHE A 25 11.45 -10.28 -5.01
N THR A 26 11.00 -9.38 -5.89
CA THR A 26 10.99 -9.60 -7.35
C THR A 26 12.40 -9.60 -7.95
N ILE A 27 13.30 -8.74 -7.49
CA ILE A 27 14.69 -8.71 -7.98
C ILE A 27 15.59 -9.74 -7.28
N GLY A 28 15.10 -10.38 -6.22
CA GLY A 28 15.86 -11.38 -5.47
C GLY A 28 16.91 -10.78 -4.52
N ALA A 29 16.83 -9.49 -4.22
CA ALA A 29 17.78 -8.79 -3.35
C ALA A 29 17.80 -9.31 -1.91
N LEU A 30 16.74 -10.00 -1.49
CA LEU A 30 16.60 -10.62 -0.16
C LEU A 30 17.07 -12.08 -0.11
N GLY A 31 17.84 -12.52 -1.11
CA GLY A 31 18.44 -13.86 -1.16
C GLY A 31 17.56 -14.93 -1.84
N PHE A 32 16.30 -14.61 -2.16
CA PHE A 32 15.44 -15.43 -3.00
C PHE A 32 14.51 -14.56 -3.85
N LYS A 33 14.26 -14.98 -5.09
CA LYS A 33 13.37 -14.30 -6.04
C LYS A 33 11.99 -14.95 -6.02
N ASN A 34 10.94 -14.20 -5.67
CA ASN A 34 9.57 -14.69 -5.71
C ASN A 34 8.53 -13.56 -5.86
N ASP A 35 7.93 -13.48 -7.04
CA ASP A 35 6.93 -12.45 -7.36
C ASP A 35 5.61 -12.65 -6.62
N MET A 36 5.25 -13.89 -6.27
CA MET A 36 4.04 -14.17 -5.47
C MET A 36 4.15 -13.61 -4.05
N VAL A 37 5.37 -13.58 -3.48
CA VAL A 37 5.56 -13.07 -2.12
C VAL A 37 5.29 -11.56 -2.07
N GLY A 38 5.73 -10.79 -3.08
CA GLY A 38 5.42 -9.37 -3.19
C GLY A 38 3.91 -9.11 -3.26
N LEU A 39 3.20 -9.91 -4.06
CA LEU A 39 1.73 -9.80 -4.19
C LEU A 39 0.99 -10.18 -2.89
N LEU A 40 1.41 -11.24 -2.20
CA LEU A 40 0.82 -11.64 -0.92
C LEU A 40 1.02 -10.57 0.17
N LEU A 41 2.19 -9.93 0.20
CA LEU A 41 2.46 -8.84 1.14
C LEU A 41 1.55 -7.64 0.93
N ALA A 42 1.24 -7.31 -0.32
CA ALA A 42 0.29 -6.25 -0.63
C ALA A 42 -1.13 -6.56 -0.13
N ILE A 43 -1.60 -7.80 -0.29
CA ILE A 43 -2.92 -8.22 0.22
C ILE A 43 -2.97 -8.10 1.75
N ILE A 44 -1.92 -8.54 2.45
CA ILE A 44 -1.81 -8.43 3.90
C ILE A 44 -1.80 -6.95 4.33
N ALA A 45 -1.05 -6.11 3.61
CA ALA A 45 -0.97 -4.69 3.89
C ALA A 45 -2.31 -3.96 3.68
N VAL A 46 -3.04 -4.26 2.60
CA VAL A 46 -4.40 -3.72 2.36
C VAL A 46 -5.33 -4.06 3.51
N TYR A 47 -5.30 -5.31 3.99
CA TYR A 47 -6.13 -5.73 5.12
C TYR A 47 -5.75 -4.99 6.41
N ALA A 48 -4.46 -4.84 6.70
CA ALA A 48 -3.97 -4.09 7.85
C ALA A 48 -4.34 -2.60 7.75
N LEU A 49 -4.24 -2.01 6.55
CA LEU A 49 -4.61 -0.62 6.29
C LEU A 49 -6.10 -0.40 6.53
N SER A 50 -6.96 -1.28 6.03
CA SER A 50 -8.40 -1.23 6.22
C SER A 50 -8.81 -1.20 7.70
N LYS A 51 -8.16 -2.04 8.52
CA LYS A 51 -8.39 -2.06 9.98
C LYS A 51 -7.89 -0.78 10.65
N THR A 52 -6.84 -0.18 10.12
CA THR A 52 -6.24 1.06 10.65
C THR A 52 -7.07 2.29 10.26
N THR A 53 -7.69 2.29 9.09
CA THR A 53 -8.62 3.34 8.65
C THR A 53 -9.74 3.58 9.66
N ASN A 54 -10.36 2.51 10.16
CA ASN A 54 -11.43 2.60 11.16
C ASN A 54 -10.96 3.11 12.53
N LYS A 55 -9.66 3.21 12.77
CA LYS A 55 -9.08 3.81 14.00
C LYS A 55 -8.62 5.24 13.81
N ILE A 56 -8.28 5.62 12.57
CA ILE A 56 -7.74 6.95 12.25
C ILE A 56 -8.87 7.96 12.05
N VAL A 57 -9.98 7.49 11.48
CA VAL A 57 -11.12 8.32 11.09
C VAL A 57 -12.14 8.31 12.22
N ASN A 58 -12.53 9.49 12.69
CA ASN A 58 -13.51 9.63 13.78
C ASN A 58 -14.96 9.67 13.29
N GLU A 59 -15.17 10.01 12.03
CA GLU A 59 -16.48 10.03 11.37
C GLU A 59 -16.71 8.77 10.52
N GLU A 60 -17.97 8.34 10.40
CA GLU A 60 -18.32 7.25 9.49
C GLU A 60 -18.19 7.73 8.04
N LEU A 61 -16.99 7.54 7.45
CA LEU A 61 -16.80 7.76 6.02
C LEU A 61 -17.67 6.79 5.21
N ASP A 62 -18.31 7.33 4.18
CA ASP A 62 -19.06 6.54 3.22
C ASP A 62 -18.15 5.51 2.53
N ARG A 63 -18.71 4.39 2.11
CA ARG A 63 -17.98 3.29 1.48
C ARG A 63 -17.24 3.76 0.22
N SER A 64 -17.84 4.66 -0.54
CA SER A 64 -17.23 5.25 -1.74
C SER A 64 -16.00 6.09 -1.36
N GLN A 65 -16.13 7.00 -0.39
CA GLN A 65 -15.03 7.83 0.10
C GLN A 65 -13.87 6.99 0.63
N LYS A 66 -14.16 5.93 1.40
CA LYS A 66 -13.12 5.00 1.86
C LYS A 66 -12.28 4.47 0.68
N ILE A 67 -12.92 3.99 -0.39
CA ILE A 67 -12.17 3.47 -1.54
C ILE A 67 -11.26 4.55 -2.17
N TRP A 68 -11.75 5.77 -2.27
CA TRP A 68 -10.99 6.91 -2.81
C TRP A 68 -9.85 7.38 -1.90
N ASP A 69 -10.05 7.37 -0.59
CA ASP A 69 -9.13 8.00 0.35
C ASP A 69 -8.06 7.03 0.88
N TRP A 70 -8.31 5.72 0.89
CA TRP A 70 -7.33 4.74 1.36
C TRP A 70 -6.92 3.71 0.31
N PHE A 71 -7.87 3.12 -0.42
CA PHE A 71 -7.55 1.99 -1.31
C PHE A 71 -6.81 2.45 -2.56
N PHE A 72 -7.33 3.44 -3.28
CA PHE A 72 -6.68 3.94 -4.49
C PHE A 72 -5.28 4.52 -4.24
N PRO A 73 -5.07 5.40 -3.23
CA PRO A 73 -3.75 5.96 -2.95
C PRO A 73 -2.73 4.88 -2.59
N PHE A 74 -3.13 3.88 -1.80
CA PHE A 74 -2.29 2.72 -1.51
C PHE A 74 -1.96 1.94 -2.79
N PHE A 75 -2.98 1.57 -3.58
CA PHE A 75 -2.82 0.70 -4.75
C PHE A 75 -1.89 1.32 -5.78
N PHE A 76 -2.09 2.60 -6.13
CA PHE A 76 -1.25 3.29 -7.11
C PHE A 76 0.18 3.46 -6.62
N SER A 77 0.37 3.91 -5.37
CA SER A 77 1.73 4.09 -4.82
C SER A 77 2.48 2.76 -4.74
N TRP A 78 1.82 1.69 -4.32
CA TRP A 78 2.38 0.34 -4.29
C TRP A 78 2.81 -0.14 -5.68
N ILE A 79 1.89 -0.10 -6.67
CA ILE A 79 2.16 -0.65 -8.00
C ILE A 79 3.26 0.14 -8.72
N ILE A 80 3.25 1.48 -8.60
CA ILE A 80 4.26 2.33 -9.23
C ILE A 80 5.64 2.01 -8.67
N VAL A 81 5.78 1.96 -7.34
CA VAL A 81 7.08 1.67 -6.71
C VAL A 81 7.54 0.26 -7.03
N TRP A 82 6.64 -0.73 -6.97
CA TRP A 82 6.99 -2.11 -7.30
C TRP A 82 7.47 -2.25 -8.75
N VAL A 83 6.73 -1.70 -9.71
CA VAL A 83 7.09 -1.75 -11.14
C VAL A 83 8.41 -1.04 -11.40
N LEU A 84 8.65 0.12 -10.76
CA LEU A 84 9.92 0.83 -10.91
C LEU A 84 11.10 -0.03 -10.45
N ILE A 85 11.00 -0.64 -9.27
CA ILE A 85 12.09 -1.49 -8.76
C ILE A 85 12.25 -2.74 -9.62
N ALA A 86 11.15 -3.39 -10.00
CA ALA A 86 11.19 -4.62 -10.79
C ALA A 86 11.80 -4.44 -12.20
N ASN A 87 11.77 -3.22 -12.76
CA ASN A 87 12.26 -2.95 -14.12
C ASN A 87 13.58 -2.18 -14.17
N TYR A 88 13.91 -1.39 -13.14
CA TYR A 88 15.07 -0.50 -13.16
C TYR A 88 16.16 -0.85 -12.12
N MET A 89 15.94 -1.88 -11.29
CA MET A 89 16.94 -2.40 -10.34
C MET A 89 17.19 -3.88 -10.60
#